data_AF-A0A0W0SM22-F1
#
_entry.id   AF-A0A0W0SM22-F1
#
_cell.length_a   1.000
_cell.length_b   1.000
_cell.length_c   1.000
_cell.angle_alpha   90.00
_cell.angle_beta   90.00
_cell.angle_gamma   90.00
#
_symmetry.space_group_name_H-M   'P 1'
#
loop_
_entity.id
_entity.type
_entity.pdbx_description
1 polymer ?
#
loop_
_entity_poly.entity_id
_entity_poly.type
_entity_poly.pdbx_seq_one_letter_code
_entity_poly.pdbx_strand_id
1 'polypeptide(L)'
;MEANDLTLIGKKHYGTRWKTPLAHALGYRRETISRWASGKQIIPVSAAKALCLLDKQINKIQYKEKRHNAEGIVKIIGSASLIHGDARKVALNSSVDVILTDPVWPNAIESLSGSHDPFTLLSESLFHLSQFLTNKGRIIIQLRCDSDPRILNAVPNQFSFIRTVTLPYALPSKLGRILITGDVAYIYGTAPRSRAGNHLLPGQPHSDFCPPAQPDKYNSNHPCPRNLSHVEWLVEKFTEPGDIILDPFMGSGTTAVAALNRGRNFIGIEIDKKFIVSSEKRIEKQINQFL
;
A
#
# COMPACT_ATOMS: atom_id res chain seq x y z
N MET A 1 -11.51 31.72 2.28
CA MET A 1 -11.90 30.89 3.44
C MET A 1 -11.60 31.66 4.69
N GLU A 2 -12.54 31.68 5.62
CA GLU A 2 -12.35 32.33 6.92
C GLU A 2 -11.38 31.50 7.78
N ALA A 3 -10.72 32.13 8.74
CA ALA A 3 -9.77 31.44 9.64
C ALA A 3 -10.40 30.24 10.39
N ASN A 4 -11.71 30.30 10.61
CA ASN A 4 -12.49 29.24 11.24
C ASN A 4 -12.64 28.00 10.34
N ASP A 5 -12.79 28.17 9.02
CA ASP A 5 -12.94 27.07 8.06
C ASP A 5 -11.65 26.23 7.99
N LEU A 6 -10.50 26.91 7.97
CA LEU A 6 -9.17 26.28 7.95
C LEU A 6 -8.89 25.48 9.21
N THR A 7 -9.37 25.97 10.35
CA THR A 7 -9.24 25.29 11.65
C THR A 7 -10.05 23.99 11.67
N LEU A 8 -11.28 24.03 11.13
CA LEU A 8 -12.15 22.86 11.01
C LEU A 8 -11.53 21.79 10.10
N ILE A 9 -10.96 22.20 8.97
CA ILE A 9 -10.32 21.30 7.99
C ILE A 9 -9.01 20.74 8.55
N GLY A 10 -8.18 21.56 9.20
CA GLY A 10 -6.95 21.11 9.87
C GLY A 10 -7.23 20.03 10.91
N LYS A 11 -8.28 20.21 11.72
CA LYS A 11 -8.74 19.22 12.70
C LYS A 11 -9.23 17.93 12.02
N LYS A 12 -10.01 18.04 10.94
CA LYS A 12 -10.56 16.91 10.19
C LYS A 12 -9.47 16.01 9.58
N HIS A 13 -8.40 16.60 9.03
CA HIS A 13 -7.42 15.84 8.23
C HIS A 13 -6.12 15.49 8.96
N TYR A 14 -5.75 16.20 10.03
CA TYR A 14 -4.44 16.02 10.66
C TYR A 14 -4.48 15.68 12.16
N GLY A 15 -5.66 15.72 12.80
CA GLY A 15 -5.81 15.38 14.22
C GLY A 15 -4.79 16.09 15.12
N THR A 16 -4.09 15.33 15.98
CA THR A 16 -3.08 15.85 16.93
C THR A 16 -1.63 15.78 16.43
N ARG A 17 -1.38 15.26 15.21
CA ARG A 17 -0.04 14.90 14.68
C ARG A 17 0.66 16.02 13.90
N TRP A 18 0.12 17.23 13.91
CA TRP A 18 0.52 18.40 13.09
C TRP A 18 1.89 19.04 13.38
N LYS A 19 2.83 18.29 13.95
CA LYS A 19 3.74 18.85 14.95
C LYS A 19 5.19 19.10 14.52
N THR A 20 5.62 18.83 13.28
CA THR A 20 7.06 18.94 12.98
C THR A 20 7.41 19.54 11.62
N PRO A 21 6.90 19.04 10.48
CA PRO A 21 7.32 19.57 9.17
C PRO A 21 6.78 20.98 8.91
N LEU A 22 5.54 21.24 9.34
CA LEU A 22 4.83 22.47 9.06
C LEU A 22 5.30 23.65 9.93
N ALA A 23 5.67 23.40 11.19
CA ALA A 23 6.18 24.43 12.10
C ALA A 23 7.45 25.09 11.55
N HIS A 24 8.37 24.29 11.01
CA HIS A 24 9.59 24.77 10.36
C HIS A 24 9.28 25.55 9.08
N ALA A 25 8.39 25.05 8.22
CA ALA A 25 8.01 25.72 6.97
C ALA A 25 7.27 27.05 7.19
N LEU A 26 6.51 27.16 8.28
CA LEU A 26 5.74 28.35 8.61
C LEU A 26 6.49 29.38 9.47
N GLY A 27 7.63 29.00 10.07
CA GLY A 27 8.41 29.87 10.96
C GLY A 27 7.72 30.15 12.31
N TYR A 28 6.78 29.29 12.72
CA TYR A 28 6.09 29.42 14.01
C TYR A 28 6.50 28.32 14.98
N ARG A 29 6.42 28.63 16.28
CA ARG A 29 6.61 27.65 17.34
C ARG A 29 5.60 26.50 17.22
N ARG A 30 6.07 25.29 17.51
CA ARG A 30 5.29 24.05 17.44
C ARG A 30 4.02 24.12 18.29
N GLU A 31 4.08 24.80 19.42
CA GLU A 31 2.98 24.99 20.36
C GLU A 31 1.87 25.86 19.75
N THR A 32 2.25 26.93 19.04
CA THR A 32 1.32 27.83 18.34
C THR A 32 0.54 27.08 17.26
N ILE A 33 1.27 26.34 16.44
CA ILE A 33 0.75 25.46 15.39
C ILE A 33 -0.20 24.39 15.99
N SER A 34 0.19 23.79 17.13
CA SER A 34 -0.66 22.81 17.82
C SER A 34 -1.96 23.41 18.37
N ARG A 35 -1.96 24.67 18.83
CA ARG A 35 -3.17 25.34 19.33
C ARG A 35 -4.15 25.64 18.20
N TRP A 36 -3.65 26.09 17.04
CA TRP A 36 -4.44 26.29 15.83
C TRP A 36 -5.10 25.01 15.34
N ALA A 37 -4.34 23.91 15.17
CA ALA A 37 -4.89 22.63 14.71
C ALA A 37 -5.95 22.03 15.67
N SER A 38 -5.78 22.24 16.98
CA SER A 38 -6.72 21.75 17.98
C SER A 38 -8.01 22.57 18.08
N GLY A 39 -8.11 23.71 17.39
CA GLY A 39 -9.21 24.66 17.53
C GLY A 39 -9.19 25.43 18.86
N LYS A 40 -8.15 25.26 19.69
CA LYS A 40 -7.98 26.02 20.95
C LYS A 40 -7.65 27.49 20.72
N GLN A 41 -7.25 27.86 19.51
CA GLN A 41 -6.94 29.23 19.13
C GLN A 41 -7.26 29.42 17.64
N ILE A 42 -7.96 30.51 17.31
CA ILE A 42 -8.24 30.90 15.92
C ILE A 42 -6.93 31.32 15.25
N ILE A 43 -6.73 30.95 13.98
CA ILE A 43 -5.58 31.41 13.20
C ILE A 43 -5.77 32.90 12.92
N PRO A 44 -4.90 33.80 13.39
CA PRO A 44 -5.08 35.23 13.17
C PRO A 44 -4.87 35.57 11.69
N VAL A 45 -5.61 36.55 11.18
CA VAL A 45 -5.49 37.04 9.79
C VAL A 45 -4.06 37.52 9.48
N SER A 46 -3.34 38.04 10.48
CA SER A 46 -1.93 38.41 10.37
C SER A 46 -0.99 37.23 10.08
N ALA A 47 -1.43 35.98 10.29
CA ALA A 47 -0.71 34.78 9.88
C ALA A 47 -1.00 34.40 8.40
N ALA A 48 -1.13 35.38 7.51
CA ALA A 48 -1.49 35.21 6.09
C ALA A 48 -0.65 34.16 5.36
N LYS A 49 0.65 34.04 5.70
CA LYS A 49 1.54 33.01 5.14
C LYS A 49 1.12 31.58 5.53
N ALA A 50 0.65 31.39 6.77
CA ALA A 50 0.10 30.12 7.23
C ALA A 50 -1.22 29.81 6.51
N LEU A 51 -2.12 30.79 6.41
CA LEU A 51 -3.40 30.63 5.70
C LEU A 51 -3.17 30.22 4.23
N CYS A 52 -2.25 30.88 3.52
CA CYS A 52 -1.93 30.58 2.12
C CYS A 52 -1.32 29.18 1.92
N LEU A 53 -0.38 28.77 2.77
CA LEU A 53 0.26 27.46 2.66
C LEU A 53 -0.70 26.32 3.02
N LEU A 54 -1.56 26.55 4.01
CA LEU A 54 -2.61 25.62 4.38
C LEU A 54 -3.65 25.49 3.29
N ASP A 55 -4.10 26.60 2.72
CA ASP A 55 -5.04 26.59 1.60
C ASP A 55 -4.47 25.85 0.39
N LYS A 56 -3.19 26.04 0.05
CA LYS A 56 -2.52 25.25 -1.01
C LYS A 56 -2.47 23.76 -0.70
N GLN A 57 -2.17 23.38 0.55
CA GLN A 57 -2.17 21.96 0.97
C GLN A 57 -3.57 21.36 0.98
N ILE A 58 -4.56 22.10 1.44
CA ILE A 58 -5.98 21.71 1.46
C ILE A 58 -6.49 21.55 0.04
N ASN A 59 -6.22 22.48 -0.87
CA ASN A 59 -6.59 22.36 -2.27
C ASN A 59 -5.90 21.15 -2.93
N LYS A 60 -4.66 20.84 -2.57
CA LYS A 60 -3.96 19.62 -3.02
C LYS A 60 -4.62 18.34 -2.48
N ILE A 61 -5.07 18.34 -1.22
CA ILE A 61 -5.80 17.23 -0.59
C ILE A 61 -7.18 17.06 -1.20
N GLN A 62 -7.98 18.13 -1.30
CA GLN A 62 -9.30 18.13 -1.92
C GLN A 62 -9.24 17.75 -3.40
N TYR A 63 -8.21 18.18 -4.13
CA TYR A 63 -7.97 17.75 -5.51
C TYR A 63 -7.64 16.26 -5.60
N LYS A 64 -6.89 15.70 -4.63
CA LYS A 64 -6.71 14.25 -4.50
C LYS A 64 -8.06 13.58 -4.16
N GLU A 65 -8.82 14.04 -3.16
CA GLU A 65 -10.13 13.48 -2.79
C GLU A 65 -11.16 13.51 -3.95
N LYS A 66 -11.21 14.57 -4.76
CA LYS A 66 -12.10 14.63 -5.95
C LYS A 66 -11.75 13.58 -7.00
N ARG A 67 -10.51 13.09 -7.07
CA ARG A 67 -10.15 11.91 -7.90
C ARG A 67 -10.63 10.59 -7.28
N HIS A 68 -10.88 10.54 -5.99
CA HIS A 68 -11.19 9.33 -5.21
C HIS A 68 -12.69 8.97 -5.17
N ASN A 69 -13.55 9.74 -5.85
CA ASN A 69 -15.01 9.54 -5.88
C ASN A 69 -15.55 8.89 -7.18
N ALA A 70 -14.72 8.18 -7.94
CA ALA A 70 -15.20 7.39 -9.07
C ALA A 70 -15.79 6.06 -8.57
N GLU A 71 -17.07 5.83 -8.85
CA GLU A 71 -17.72 4.53 -8.64
C GLU A 71 -17.07 3.45 -9.52
N GLY A 72 -17.02 2.23 -8.98
CA GLY A 72 -16.11 1.16 -9.39
C GLY A 72 -16.41 0.56 -10.74
N ILE A 73 -15.64 0.96 -11.76
CA ILE A 73 -15.55 0.22 -13.01
C ILE A 73 -14.69 -1.03 -12.73
N VAL A 74 -15.30 -2.20 -12.84
CA VAL A 74 -14.61 -3.49 -12.77
C VAL A 74 -14.21 -3.90 -14.18
N LYS A 75 -12.92 -4.16 -14.41
CA LYS A 75 -12.42 -4.75 -15.65
C LYS A 75 -11.90 -6.15 -15.36
N ILE A 76 -12.32 -7.12 -16.17
CA ILE A 76 -11.89 -8.52 -16.06
C ILE A 76 -10.95 -8.83 -17.22
N ILE A 77 -9.78 -9.39 -16.89
CA ILE A 77 -8.72 -9.75 -17.84
C ILE A 77 -8.21 -11.14 -17.47
N GLY A 78 -8.64 -12.17 -18.20
CA GLY A 78 -8.42 -13.56 -17.81
C GLY A 78 -9.05 -13.86 -16.43
N SER A 79 -8.26 -14.40 -15.50
CA SER A 79 -8.67 -14.62 -14.11
C SER A 79 -8.32 -13.47 -13.15
N ALA A 80 -7.92 -12.31 -13.69
CA ALA A 80 -7.70 -11.10 -12.90
C ALA A 80 -8.88 -10.13 -13.01
N SER A 81 -9.36 -9.63 -11.87
CA SER A 81 -10.36 -8.57 -11.76
C SER A 81 -9.70 -7.29 -11.22
N LEU A 82 -9.81 -6.18 -11.96
CA LEU A 82 -9.27 -4.88 -11.57
C LEU A 82 -10.42 -3.94 -11.22
N ILE A 83 -10.34 -3.31 -10.05
CA ILE A 83 -11.37 -2.43 -9.52
C ILE A 83 -10.77 -1.04 -9.32
N HIS A 84 -11.27 -0.06 -10.05
CA HIS A 84 -10.91 1.34 -9.81
C HIS A 84 -11.75 1.88 -8.64
N GLY A 85 -11.13 2.08 -7.46
CA GLY A 85 -11.87 2.52 -6.29
C GLY A 85 -11.03 2.64 -5.02
N ASP A 86 -11.69 3.08 -3.94
CA ASP A 86 -11.09 3.16 -2.62
C ASP A 86 -11.22 1.81 -1.88
N ALA A 87 -10.09 1.20 -1.55
CA ALA A 87 -10.01 -0.09 -0.85
C ALA A 87 -10.82 -0.14 0.47
N ARG A 88 -11.13 1.01 1.08
CA ARG A 88 -11.94 1.11 2.30
C ARG A 88 -13.44 0.99 2.05
N LYS A 89 -13.87 1.03 0.78
CA LYS A 89 -15.28 1.08 0.38
C LYS A 89 -15.67 -0.01 -0.62
N VAL A 90 -14.70 -0.59 -1.34
CA VAL A 90 -14.97 -1.63 -2.33
C VAL A 90 -15.56 -2.87 -1.66
N ALA A 91 -16.75 -3.27 -2.07
CA ALA A 91 -17.35 -4.54 -1.68
C ALA A 91 -16.95 -5.63 -2.69
N LEU A 92 -16.66 -6.82 -2.18
CA LEU A 92 -16.36 -7.99 -3.01
C LEU A 92 -17.56 -8.92 -3.05
N ASN A 93 -17.79 -9.55 -4.20
CA ASN A 93 -18.87 -10.52 -4.40
C ASN A 93 -18.47 -11.95 -4.02
N SER A 94 -17.20 -12.18 -3.69
CA SER A 94 -16.64 -13.50 -3.36
C SER A 94 -15.63 -13.37 -2.23
N SER A 95 -15.43 -14.47 -1.49
CA SER A 95 -14.34 -14.59 -0.53
C SER A 95 -12.98 -14.61 -1.24
N VAL A 96 -11.95 -14.23 -0.51
CA VAL A 96 -10.55 -14.26 -0.95
C VAL A 96 -9.70 -15.07 0.02
N ASP A 97 -8.63 -15.69 -0.46
CA ASP A 97 -7.79 -16.56 0.36
C ASP A 97 -6.63 -15.79 0.97
N VAL A 98 -6.05 -14.85 0.23
CA VAL A 98 -4.89 -14.09 0.68
C VAL A 98 -5.02 -12.62 0.32
N ILE A 99 -4.78 -11.74 1.29
CA ILE A 99 -4.46 -10.35 1.02
C ILE A 99 -2.94 -10.25 0.91
N LEU A 100 -2.41 -9.96 -0.28
CA LEU A 100 -0.99 -9.75 -0.54
C LEU A 100 -0.80 -8.34 -1.05
N THR A 101 -0.08 -7.51 -0.30
CA THR A 101 0.00 -6.10 -0.62
C THR A 101 1.32 -5.45 -0.26
N ASP A 102 1.62 -4.40 -1.02
CA ASP A 102 2.66 -3.42 -0.76
C ASP A 102 1.98 -2.07 -0.49
N PRO A 103 1.66 -1.75 0.77
CA PRO A 103 0.87 -0.57 1.07
C PRO A 103 1.68 0.70 0.85
N VAL A 104 1.01 1.85 0.90
CA VAL A 104 1.72 3.12 0.96
C VAL A 104 2.58 3.15 2.24
N TRP A 105 3.88 3.41 2.11
CA TRP A 105 4.78 3.41 3.27
C TRP A 105 4.71 4.73 4.04
N PRO A 106 5.02 4.75 5.35
CA PRO A 106 5.16 5.98 6.14
C PRO A 106 6.15 7.00 5.54
N ASN A 107 7.15 6.51 4.80
CA ASN A 107 8.20 7.31 4.15
C ASN A 107 8.05 7.36 2.62
N ALA A 108 6.85 7.04 2.10
CA ALA A 108 6.59 7.04 0.67
C ALA A 108 6.62 8.46 0.07
N ILE A 109 6.74 8.55 -1.25
CA ILE A 109 6.76 9.84 -1.95
C ILE A 109 5.42 10.57 -1.72
N GLU A 110 5.46 11.85 -1.33
CA GLU A 110 4.27 12.67 -1.03
C GLU A 110 3.25 12.76 -2.19
N SER A 111 3.68 12.46 -3.42
CA SER A 111 2.82 12.43 -4.59
C SER A 111 1.80 11.30 -4.55
N LEU A 112 2.09 10.18 -3.87
CA LEU A 112 1.19 9.04 -3.75
C LEU A 112 -0.06 9.40 -2.95
N SER A 113 -1.21 8.88 -3.37
CA SER A 113 -2.46 8.96 -2.60
C SER A 113 -2.30 8.16 -1.31
N GLY A 114 -2.78 8.68 -0.17
CA GLY A 114 -2.62 8.02 1.13
C GLY A 114 -1.32 8.28 1.89
N SER A 115 -0.31 8.89 1.25
CA SER A 115 1.01 9.17 1.88
C SER A 115 0.97 10.09 3.12
N HIS A 116 -0.13 10.80 3.34
CA HIS A 116 -0.31 11.72 4.48
C HIS A 116 -0.67 11.01 5.79
N ASP A 117 -1.34 9.86 5.72
CA ASP A 117 -1.61 9.00 6.87
C ASP A 117 -1.65 7.51 6.46
N PRO A 118 -0.48 6.91 6.17
CA PRO A 118 -0.43 5.56 5.62
C PRO A 118 -0.92 4.48 6.59
N PHE A 119 -0.81 4.73 7.90
CA PHE A 119 -1.31 3.82 8.93
C PHE A 119 -2.83 3.70 8.89
N THR A 120 -3.55 4.84 8.92
CA THR A 120 -5.01 4.83 8.92
C THR A 120 -5.54 4.24 7.63
N LEU A 121 -4.93 4.57 6.48
CA LEU A 121 -5.29 3.97 5.20
C LEU A 121 -5.17 2.44 5.24
N LEU A 122 -4.02 1.90 5.66
CA LEU A 122 -3.83 0.45 5.76
C LEU A 122 -4.80 -0.17 6.76
N SER A 123 -4.99 0.45 7.92
CA SER A 123 -5.85 -0.07 8.98
C SER A 123 -7.32 -0.14 8.56
N GLU A 124 -7.85 0.92 7.96
CA GLU A 124 -9.24 0.95 7.47
C GLU A 124 -9.43 -0.05 6.30
N SER A 125 -8.46 -0.11 5.38
CA SER A 125 -8.52 -1.06 4.27
C SER A 125 -8.45 -2.51 4.74
N LEU A 126 -7.57 -2.86 5.68
CA LEU A 126 -7.49 -4.22 6.22
C LEU A 126 -8.71 -4.56 7.07
N PHE A 127 -9.20 -3.64 7.90
CA PHE A 127 -10.42 -3.86 8.68
C PHE A 127 -11.60 -4.19 7.76
N HIS A 128 -11.79 -3.40 6.70
CA HIS A 128 -12.86 -3.63 5.72
C HIS A 128 -12.62 -4.91 4.91
N LEU A 129 -11.44 -5.12 4.33
CA LEU A 129 -11.24 -6.22 3.38
C LEU A 129 -11.03 -7.58 4.04
N SER A 130 -10.56 -7.60 5.29
CA SER A 130 -10.37 -8.85 6.03
C SER A 130 -11.68 -9.59 6.33
N GLN A 131 -12.83 -8.93 6.23
CA GLN A 131 -14.13 -9.59 6.34
C GLN A 131 -14.43 -10.55 5.18
N PHE A 132 -13.75 -10.36 4.04
CA PHE A 132 -13.88 -11.23 2.86
C PHE A 132 -12.84 -12.36 2.86
N LEU A 133 -11.90 -12.37 3.81
CA LEU A 133 -10.95 -13.48 3.93
C LEU A 133 -11.66 -14.75 4.35
N THR A 134 -11.28 -15.89 3.75
CA THR A 134 -11.73 -17.19 4.22
C THR A 134 -11.23 -17.46 5.65
N ASN A 135 -11.84 -18.43 6.35
CA ASN A 135 -11.41 -18.81 7.70
C ASN A 135 -9.94 -19.28 7.77
N LYS A 136 -9.35 -19.67 6.64
CA LYS A 136 -7.94 -20.05 6.51
C LYS A 136 -7.10 -18.96 5.84
N GLY A 137 -7.64 -17.75 5.82
CA GLY A 137 -7.08 -16.62 5.11
C GLY A 137 -5.76 -16.14 5.69
N ARG A 138 -5.02 -15.42 4.86
CA ARG A 138 -3.70 -14.86 5.21
C ARG A 138 -3.59 -13.41 4.81
N ILE A 139 -2.76 -12.68 5.54
CA ILE A 139 -2.36 -11.32 5.19
C ILE A 139 -0.84 -11.32 5.04
N ILE A 140 -0.37 -10.85 3.89
CA ILE A 140 1.04 -10.73 3.54
C ILE A 140 1.30 -9.26 3.21
N ILE A 141 2.15 -8.61 4.00
CA ILE A 141 2.51 -7.21 3.81
C ILE A 141 3.99 -7.13 3.47
N GLN A 142 4.31 -6.64 2.27
CA GLN A 142 5.68 -6.42 1.82
C GLN A 142 6.08 -4.97 2.06
N LEU A 143 7.16 -4.76 2.81
CA LEU A 143 7.73 -3.44 3.10
C LEU A 143 9.19 -3.40 2.68
N ARG A 144 9.73 -2.23 2.36
CA ARG A 144 11.18 -2.06 2.20
C ARG A 144 11.86 -2.19 3.57
N CYS A 145 13.11 -2.65 3.61
CA CYS A 145 13.84 -2.90 4.86
C CYS A 145 14.02 -1.67 5.78
N ASP A 146 13.85 -0.44 5.28
CA ASP A 146 13.91 0.81 6.05
C ASP A 146 12.52 1.40 6.39
N SER A 147 11.44 0.71 6.04
CA SER A 147 10.09 1.12 6.41
C SER A 147 9.86 0.95 7.91
N ASP A 148 9.14 1.89 8.52
CA ASP A 148 8.76 1.82 9.93
C ASP A 148 7.79 0.65 10.18
N PRO A 149 8.20 -0.40 10.92
CA PRO A 149 7.38 -1.59 11.10
C PRO A 149 6.16 -1.35 11.99
N ARG A 150 6.05 -0.21 12.69
CA ARG A 150 4.86 0.14 13.49
C ARG A 150 3.60 0.25 12.64
N ILE A 151 3.72 0.43 11.32
CA ILE A 151 2.58 0.38 10.41
C ILE A 151 1.82 -0.96 10.47
N LEU A 152 2.51 -2.05 10.85
CA LEU A 152 1.95 -3.39 10.95
C LEU A 152 0.93 -3.53 12.11
N ASN A 153 0.86 -2.58 13.04
CA ASN A 153 -0.22 -2.50 14.03
C ASN A 153 -1.61 -2.30 13.39
N ALA A 154 -1.67 -2.04 12.08
CA ALA A 154 -2.89 -2.02 11.28
C ALA A 154 -3.50 -3.41 11.05
N VAL A 155 -2.72 -4.49 11.22
CA VAL A 155 -3.22 -5.85 11.04
C VAL A 155 -4.16 -6.21 12.21
N PRO A 156 -5.40 -6.67 11.94
CA PRO A 156 -6.32 -7.05 13.03
C PRO A 156 -5.78 -8.20 13.88
N ASN A 157 -5.92 -8.09 15.21
CA ASN A 157 -5.36 -9.03 16.19
C ASN A 157 -5.80 -10.50 16.01
N GLN A 158 -6.91 -10.74 15.32
CA GLN A 158 -7.38 -12.10 15.01
C GLN A 158 -6.43 -12.86 14.07
N PHE A 159 -5.60 -12.15 13.30
CA PHE A 159 -4.63 -12.75 12.40
C PHE A 159 -3.29 -12.92 13.13
N SER A 160 -3.03 -14.13 13.61
CA SER A 160 -1.78 -14.45 14.31
C SER A 160 -0.58 -14.25 13.40
N PHE A 161 0.50 -13.68 13.93
CA PHE A 161 1.77 -13.60 13.23
C PHE A 161 2.33 -15.01 12.97
N ILE A 162 2.74 -15.27 11.73
CA ILE A 162 3.37 -16.52 11.33
C ILE A 162 4.88 -16.33 11.31
N ARG A 163 5.37 -15.37 10.50
CA ARG A 163 6.81 -15.14 10.29
C ARG A 163 7.12 -13.87 9.51
N THR A 164 8.41 -13.54 9.49
CA THR A 164 9.01 -12.65 8.49
C THR A 164 9.71 -13.43 7.39
N VAL A 165 9.82 -12.80 6.22
CA VAL A 165 10.60 -13.26 5.06
C VAL A 165 11.44 -12.10 4.54
N THR A 166 12.74 -12.31 4.38
CA THR A 166 13.64 -11.35 3.74
C THR A 166 13.71 -11.61 2.23
N LEU A 167 13.60 -10.56 1.43
CA LEU A 167 13.60 -10.60 -0.04
C LEU A 167 14.80 -9.79 -0.56
N PRO A 168 15.98 -10.43 -0.70
CA PRO A 168 17.24 -9.74 -0.89
C PRO A 168 17.37 -9.14 -2.29
N TYR A 169 17.95 -7.94 -2.35
CA TYR A 169 18.25 -7.25 -3.58
C TYR A 169 19.59 -7.70 -4.18
N ALA A 170 19.63 -7.93 -5.50
CA ALA A 170 20.85 -8.28 -6.23
C ALA A 170 22.00 -7.28 -6.00
N LEU A 171 21.66 -6.00 -6.05
CA LEU A 171 22.53 -4.87 -5.83
C LEU A 171 21.91 -4.02 -4.72
N PRO A 172 22.43 -4.10 -3.49
CA PRO A 172 22.02 -3.21 -2.42
C PRO A 172 22.23 -1.74 -2.80
N SER A 173 21.32 -0.87 -2.34
CA SER A 173 21.47 0.59 -2.50
C SER A 173 21.68 1.26 -1.14
N LYS A 174 21.88 2.59 -1.12
CA LYS A 174 22.06 3.34 0.13
C LYS A 174 21.09 4.50 0.24
N LEU A 175 20.59 4.73 1.45
CA LEU A 175 19.84 5.92 1.83
C LEU A 175 20.54 6.56 3.03
N GLY A 176 21.34 7.60 2.78
CA GLY A 176 22.24 8.14 3.80
C GLY A 176 23.23 7.08 4.30
N ARG A 177 23.14 6.71 5.58
CA ARG A 177 23.94 5.65 6.21
C ARG A 177 23.23 4.29 6.29
N ILE A 178 22.01 4.19 5.76
CA ILE A 178 21.23 2.96 5.74
C ILE A 178 21.55 2.19 4.46
N LEU A 179 21.95 0.93 4.60
CA LEU A 179 22.11 0.01 3.48
C LEU A 179 20.75 -0.65 3.18
N ILE A 180 20.22 -0.40 2.00
CA ILE A 180 18.96 -0.97 1.51
C ILE A 180 19.27 -2.31 0.84
N THR A 181 19.11 -3.38 1.59
CA THR A 181 19.48 -4.74 1.20
C THR A 181 18.33 -5.54 0.60
N GLY A 182 17.10 -5.05 0.69
CA GLY A 182 15.93 -5.77 0.19
C GLY A 182 14.61 -5.29 0.75
N ASP A 183 13.61 -6.13 0.54
CA ASP A 183 12.30 -6.02 1.17
C ASP A 183 12.14 -7.06 2.28
N VAL A 184 11.14 -6.84 3.13
CA VAL A 184 10.71 -7.76 4.17
C VAL A 184 9.21 -7.97 4.03
N ALA A 185 8.79 -9.23 3.89
CA ALA A 185 7.39 -9.61 3.93
C ALA A 185 7.01 -10.12 5.32
N TYR A 186 5.89 -9.62 5.85
CA TYR A 186 5.33 -10.00 7.14
C TYR A 186 4.06 -10.81 6.91
N ILE A 187 4.02 -12.01 7.46
CA ILE A 187 2.99 -13.01 7.17
C ILE A 187 2.12 -13.23 8.41
N TYR A 188 0.81 -13.13 8.25
CA TYR A 188 -0.20 -13.31 9.30
C TYR A 188 -1.33 -14.25 8.86
N GLY A 189 -2.06 -14.80 9.83
CA GLY A 189 -3.23 -15.64 9.62
C GLY A 189 -2.93 -17.13 9.75
N THR A 190 -3.51 -17.95 8.88
CA THR A 190 -3.34 -19.42 8.94
C THR A 190 -2.13 -19.86 8.14
N ALA A 191 -1.21 -20.62 8.74
CA ALA A 191 -0.07 -21.17 8.00
C ALA A 191 -0.53 -22.03 6.80
N PRO A 192 0.12 -21.92 5.63
CA PRO A 192 -0.19 -22.76 4.48
C PRO A 192 0.05 -24.25 4.81
N ARG A 193 -0.64 -25.14 4.10
CA ARG A 193 -0.53 -26.58 4.34
C ARG A 193 0.83 -27.09 3.86
N SER A 194 1.41 -28.01 4.62
CA SER A 194 2.57 -28.79 4.16
C SER A 194 2.16 -29.65 2.97
N ARG A 195 2.94 -29.63 1.89
CA ARG A 195 2.72 -30.42 0.67
C ARG A 195 4.04 -30.88 0.08
N ALA A 196 4.01 -31.85 -0.83
CA ALA A 196 5.20 -32.32 -1.54
C ALA A 196 5.95 -31.12 -2.17
N GLY A 197 7.25 -31.01 -1.91
CA GLY A 197 8.07 -29.89 -2.38
C GLY A 197 7.90 -28.56 -1.61
N ASN A 198 7.00 -28.50 -0.61
CA ASN A 198 6.80 -27.34 0.25
C ASN A 198 6.51 -27.76 1.71
N HIS A 199 7.42 -28.54 2.29
CA HIS A 199 7.32 -28.97 3.70
C HIS A 199 7.85 -27.93 4.69
N LEU A 200 8.65 -26.99 4.20
CA LEU A 200 9.26 -25.93 4.99
C LEU A 200 8.86 -24.57 4.43
N LEU A 201 8.62 -23.64 5.34
CA LEU A 201 8.53 -22.23 5.03
C LEU A 201 9.94 -21.64 5.25
N PRO A 202 10.68 -21.29 4.20
CA PRO A 202 11.97 -20.62 4.34
C PRO A 202 11.80 -19.14 4.73
N GLY A 203 12.81 -18.57 5.40
CA GLY A 203 12.84 -17.17 5.82
C GLY A 203 13.35 -16.20 4.76
N GLN A 204 13.79 -16.72 3.63
CA GLN A 204 14.23 -15.96 2.47
C GLN A 204 14.21 -16.89 1.24
N PRO A 205 14.11 -16.35 0.03
CA PRO A 205 14.31 -17.14 -1.18
C PRO A 205 15.72 -17.76 -1.22
N HIS A 206 15.80 -19.01 -1.68
CA HIS A 206 17.09 -19.63 -1.97
C HIS A 206 17.61 -19.09 -3.30
N SER A 207 18.91 -18.80 -3.40
CA SER A 207 19.54 -18.25 -4.60
C SER A 207 19.21 -19.05 -5.87
N ASP A 208 19.09 -20.36 -5.72
CA ASP A 208 18.86 -21.30 -6.83
C ASP A 208 17.41 -21.28 -7.33
N PHE A 209 16.46 -20.83 -6.51
CA PHE A 209 15.03 -20.82 -6.84
C PHE A 209 14.51 -19.42 -7.16
N CYS A 210 15.06 -18.42 -6.48
CA CYS A 210 14.79 -17.01 -6.73
C CYS A 210 16.05 -16.25 -6.28
N PRO A 211 16.96 -15.95 -7.23
CA PRO A 211 18.17 -15.21 -6.91
C PRO A 211 17.80 -13.82 -6.39
N PRO A 212 18.69 -13.18 -5.62
CA PRO A 212 18.50 -11.79 -5.25
C PRO A 212 18.11 -10.94 -6.47
N ALA A 213 17.06 -10.13 -6.34
CA ALA A 213 16.43 -9.49 -7.48
C ALA A 213 16.18 -7.99 -7.25
N GLN A 214 16.10 -7.20 -8.31
CA GLN A 214 15.92 -5.74 -8.23
C GLN A 214 14.50 -5.32 -8.56
N PRO A 215 13.92 -4.29 -7.91
CA PRO A 215 12.70 -3.63 -8.38
C PRO A 215 12.69 -3.48 -9.90
N ASP A 216 11.58 -3.88 -10.54
CA ASP A 216 11.49 -3.86 -12.02
C ASP A 216 11.70 -2.42 -12.51
N LYS A 217 12.80 -2.17 -13.24
CA LYS A 217 13.08 -0.85 -13.87
C LYS A 217 12.23 -0.57 -15.11
N TYR A 218 11.27 -1.45 -15.43
CA TYR A 218 10.41 -1.25 -16.58
C TYR A 218 9.73 0.12 -16.50
N ASN A 219 9.43 0.68 -17.66
CA ASN A 219 8.79 1.98 -17.89
C ASN A 219 7.36 2.10 -17.28
N SER A 220 7.07 1.38 -16.20
CA SER A 220 5.92 1.62 -15.34
C SER A 220 6.12 2.98 -14.71
N ASN A 221 5.25 3.94 -15.03
CA ASN A 221 5.16 5.25 -14.39
C ASN A 221 4.83 5.17 -12.87
N HIS A 222 4.99 4.01 -12.23
CA HIS A 222 4.80 3.79 -10.80
C HIS A 222 6.11 4.04 -10.06
N PRO A 223 6.10 4.88 -9.01
CA PRO A 223 7.33 5.29 -8.32
C PRO A 223 8.01 4.17 -7.52
N CYS A 224 7.27 3.09 -7.19
CA CYS A 224 7.76 2.01 -6.33
C CYS A 224 7.36 0.63 -6.89
N PRO A 225 7.90 0.18 -8.03
CA PRO A 225 7.61 -1.15 -8.56
C PRO A 225 8.30 -2.23 -7.72
N ARG A 226 7.65 -3.37 -7.47
CA ARG A 226 8.28 -4.55 -6.84
C ARG A 226 8.92 -5.45 -7.89
N ASN A 227 9.90 -6.25 -7.47
CA ASN A 227 10.48 -7.28 -8.34
C ASN A 227 9.49 -8.44 -8.49
N LEU A 228 9.20 -8.84 -9.73
CA LEU A 228 8.23 -9.91 -10.01
C LEU A 228 8.62 -11.25 -9.37
N SER A 229 9.89 -11.65 -9.41
CA SER A 229 10.33 -12.96 -8.90
C SER A 229 10.17 -13.09 -7.38
N HIS A 230 10.38 -12.01 -6.62
CA HIS A 230 10.12 -12.00 -5.18
C HIS A 230 8.64 -12.21 -4.87
N VAL A 231 7.75 -11.54 -5.62
CA VAL A 231 6.30 -11.65 -5.41
C VAL A 231 5.82 -13.04 -5.84
N GLU A 232 6.29 -13.56 -6.98
CA GLU A 232 6.00 -14.93 -7.42
C GLU A 232 6.43 -15.97 -6.39
N TRP A 233 7.58 -15.77 -5.74
CA TRP A 233 8.05 -16.66 -4.70
C TRP A 233 7.13 -16.63 -3.46
N LEU A 234 6.69 -15.44 -3.04
CA LEU A 234 5.72 -15.31 -1.93
C LEU A 234 4.41 -16.01 -2.28
N VAL A 235 3.88 -15.78 -3.49
CA VAL A 235 2.69 -16.45 -4.00
C VAL A 235 2.88 -17.95 -3.92
N GLU A 236 4.00 -18.47 -4.45
CA GLU A 236 4.24 -19.90 -4.48
C GLU A 236 4.32 -20.54 -3.09
N LYS A 237 4.91 -19.83 -2.11
CA LYS A 237 5.14 -20.35 -0.76
C LYS A 237 3.95 -20.23 0.18
N PHE A 238 3.11 -19.22 0.01
CA PHE A 238 2.04 -18.88 0.96
C PHE A 238 0.63 -19.00 0.39
N THR A 239 0.47 -19.55 -0.81
CA THR A 239 -0.83 -19.80 -1.45
C THR A 239 -0.88 -21.17 -2.13
N GLU A 240 -2.09 -21.65 -2.38
CA GLU A 240 -2.36 -22.84 -3.20
C GLU A 240 -2.76 -22.45 -4.63
N PRO A 241 -2.51 -23.30 -5.64
CA PRO A 241 -3.08 -23.11 -6.97
C PRO A 241 -4.61 -22.93 -6.90
N GLY A 242 -5.13 -21.95 -7.61
CA GLY A 242 -6.55 -21.58 -7.58
C GLY A 242 -6.95 -20.61 -6.46
N ASP A 243 -6.09 -20.37 -5.45
CA ASP A 243 -6.36 -19.34 -4.42
C ASP A 243 -6.62 -17.98 -5.07
N ILE A 244 -7.51 -17.20 -4.45
CA ILE A 244 -7.81 -15.83 -4.86
C ILE A 244 -6.96 -14.87 -4.03
N ILE A 245 -6.08 -14.12 -4.72
CA ILE A 245 -5.21 -13.12 -4.12
C ILE A 245 -5.82 -11.73 -4.30
N LEU A 246 -5.99 -11.00 -3.19
CA LEU A 246 -6.44 -9.62 -3.15
C LEU A 246 -5.28 -8.67 -2.88
N ASP A 247 -5.11 -7.66 -3.73
CA ASP A 247 -4.19 -6.54 -3.48
C ASP A 247 -4.95 -5.19 -3.41
N PRO A 248 -5.15 -4.61 -2.20
CA PRO A 248 -5.82 -3.33 -2.03
C PRO A 248 -5.07 -2.11 -2.58
N PHE A 249 -3.78 -2.27 -2.90
CA PHE A 249 -2.89 -1.20 -3.36
C PHE A 249 -2.12 -1.67 -4.59
N MET A 250 -2.84 -2.22 -5.59
CA MET A 250 -2.22 -3.04 -6.64
C MET A 250 -1.21 -2.29 -7.53
N GLY A 251 -1.26 -0.95 -7.57
CA GLY A 251 -0.32 -0.12 -8.29
C GLY A 251 -0.16 -0.55 -9.74
N SER A 252 1.08 -0.85 -10.15
CA SER A 252 1.40 -1.28 -11.53
C SER A 252 1.00 -2.72 -11.87
N GLY A 253 0.39 -3.47 -10.95
CA GLY A 253 -0.10 -4.84 -11.20
C GLY A 253 0.97 -5.94 -11.13
N THR A 254 2.08 -5.74 -10.40
CA THR A 254 3.11 -6.78 -10.23
C THR A 254 2.53 -8.01 -9.52
N THR A 255 1.72 -7.80 -8.48
CA THR A 255 1.01 -8.88 -7.75
C THR A 255 0.07 -9.66 -8.65
N ALA A 256 -0.62 -8.97 -9.57
CA ALA A 256 -1.50 -9.60 -10.55
C ALA A 256 -0.74 -10.57 -11.45
N VAL A 257 0.36 -10.09 -12.06
CA VAL A 257 1.20 -10.91 -12.93
C VAL A 257 1.77 -12.11 -12.17
N ALA A 258 2.26 -11.91 -10.95
CA ALA A 258 2.79 -12.99 -10.11
C ALA A 258 1.73 -14.06 -9.79
N ALA A 259 0.51 -13.63 -9.45
CA ALA A 259 -0.61 -14.53 -9.18
C ALA A 259 -0.94 -15.39 -10.42
N LEU A 260 -1.13 -14.74 -11.58
CA LEU A 260 -1.47 -15.41 -12.83
C LEU A 260 -0.37 -16.40 -13.27
N ASN A 261 0.90 -16.01 -13.21
CA ASN A 261 2.04 -16.87 -13.56
C ASN A 261 2.13 -18.14 -12.70
N ARG A 262 1.59 -18.07 -11.48
CA ARG A 262 1.57 -19.19 -10.54
C ARG A 262 0.22 -19.90 -10.52
N GLY A 263 -0.70 -19.61 -11.45
CA GLY A 263 -2.00 -20.28 -11.52
C GLY A 263 -2.93 -19.94 -10.35
N ARG A 264 -2.84 -18.70 -9.84
CA ARG A 264 -3.77 -18.13 -8.85
C ARG A 264 -4.69 -17.12 -9.53
N ASN A 265 -5.84 -16.89 -8.92
CA ASN A 265 -6.77 -15.84 -9.32
C ASN A 265 -6.40 -14.52 -8.64
N PHE A 266 -6.79 -13.39 -9.23
CA PHE A 266 -6.39 -12.08 -8.70
C PHE A 266 -7.53 -11.08 -8.66
N ILE A 267 -7.59 -10.31 -7.57
CA ILE A 267 -8.43 -9.12 -7.44
C ILE A 267 -7.53 -7.97 -7.02
N GLY A 268 -7.51 -6.90 -7.80
CA GLY A 268 -6.71 -5.71 -7.50
C GLY A 268 -7.58 -4.48 -7.35
N ILE A 269 -7.33 -3.69 -6.31
CA ILE A 269 -7.98 -2.39 -6.09
C ILE A 269 -6.92 -1.31 -6.24
N GLU A 270 -7.25 -0.28 -7.02
CA GLU A 270 -6.38 0.89 -7.17
C GLU A 270 -7.23 2.14 -7.32
N ILE A 271 -6.79 3.20 -6.65
CA ILE A 271 -7.52 4.47 -6.56
C ILE A 271 -7.10 5.46 -7.65
N ASP A 272 -5.86 5.35 -8.17
CA ASP A 272 -5.40 6.16 -9.28
C ASP A 272 -5.65 5.45 -10.61
N LYS A 273 -6.59 6.00 -11.38
CA LYS A 273 -6.91 5.57 -12.75
C LYS A 273 -5.67 5.38 -13.64
N LYS A 274 -4.59 6.14 -13.44
CA LYS A 274 -3.36 5.96 -14.23
C LYS A 274 -2.70 4.61 -13.98
N PHE A 275 -2.70 4.15 -12.73
CA PHE A 275 -2.12 2.86 -12.36
C PHE A 275 -3.02 1.71 -12.80
N ILE A 276 -4.36 1.85 -12.69
CA ILE A 276 -5.32 0.93 -13.31
C ILE A 276 -5.01 0.72 -14.80
N VAL A 277 -4.91 1.79 -15.60
CA VAL A 277 -4.65 1.65 -17.04
C VAL A 277 -3.27 1.03 -17.30
N SER A 278 -2.27 1.32 -16.45
CA SER A 278 -0.94 0.72 -16.56
C SER A 278 -0.95 -0.77 -16.22
N SER A 279 -1.68 -1.18 -15.19
CA SER A 279 -1.78 -2.58 -14.77
C SER A 279 -2.56 -3.40 -15.78
N GLU A 280 -3.64 -2.86 -16.36
CA GLU A 280 -4.40 -3.50 -17.42
C GLU A 280 -3.51 -3.90 -18.59
N LYS A 281 -2.75 -2.95 -19.15
CA LYS A 281 -1.82 -3.20 -20.26
C LYS A 281 -0.76 -4.24 -19.89
N ARG A 282 -0.27 -4.21 -18.65
CA ARG A 282 0.75 -5.15 -18.16
C ARG A 282 0.18 -6.57 -18.10
N ILE A 283 -1.04 -6.74 -17.58
CA ILE A 283 -1.71 -8.03 -17.47
C ILE A 283 -2.10 -8.57 -18.84
N GLU A 284 -2.69 -7.74 -19.73
CA GLU A 284 -3.03 -8.13 -21.09
C GLU A 284 -1.80 -8.64 -21.84
N LYS A 285 -0.68 -7.91 -21.74
CA LYS A 285 0.59 -8.35 -22.34
C LYS A 285 1.06 -9.71 -21.79
N GLN A 286 0.90 -9.93 -20.48
CA GLN A 286 1.31 -11.19 -19.85
C GLN A 286 0.46 -12.37 -20.36
N ILE A 287 -0.86 -12.22 -20.41
CA ILE A 287 -1.75 -13.28 -20.89
C ILE A 287 -1.47 -13.63 -22.35
N ASN A 288 -1.22 -12.62 -23.18
CA ASN A 288 -0.90 -12.81 -24.59
C ASN A 288 0.45 -13.48 -24.84
N GLN A 289 1.32 -13.63 -23.82
CA GLN A 289 2.56 -14.41 -23.96
C GLN A 289 2.32 -15.93 -23.81
N PHE A 290 1.15 -16.33 -23.29
CA PHE A 290 0.77 -17.72 -23.08
C PHE A 290 -0.24 -18.25 -24.11
N LEU A 291 -0.69 -17.40 -25.04
CA LEU A 291 -1.53 -17.73 -26.21
C LEU A 291 -0.68 -17.85 -27.47
#